data_AF-A0A945XE51-F1
#
_entry.id   AF-A0A945XE51-F1
#
_cell.length_a   1.000
_cell.length_b   1.000
_cell.length_c   1.000
_cell.angle_alpha   90.00
_cell.angle_beta   90.00
_cell.angle_gamma   90.00
#
_symmetry.space_group_name_H-M   'P 1'
#
loop_
_entity.id
_entity.type
_entity.pdbx_description
1 polymer ?
#
loop_
_entity_poly.entity_id
_entity_poly.type
_entity_poly.pdbx_seq_one_letter_code
_entity_poly.pdbx_strand_id
1 'polypeptide(L)'
;MSRSETQDQWLDTILDQLRALDGVACEDAPDGIIKLEISRNGESRDISIDVRDSDYRALKIRYGAFRDVLTGLGIEEGMTFVAPPLPRRPMTPPMRAAREQHKNVFEAWQDVWKTLRKAEKALDVEYEIAQMKDYY
;
A
#
# COMPACT_ATOMS: atom_id res chain seq x y z
N MET A 1 -22.81 -3.96 -11.90
CA MET A 1 -22.10 -2.67 -11.83
C MET A 1 -20.93 -2.74 -12.80
N SER A 2 -20.68 -1.68 -13.59
CA SER A 2 -19.52 -1.63 -14.48
C SER A 2 -18.24 -1.53 -13.66
N ARG A 3 -17.17 -2.17 -14.15
CA ARG A 3 -15.82 -2.04 -13.61
C ARG A 3 -15.42 -0.54 -13.57
N SER A 4 -14.90 -0.07 -12.43
CA SER A 4 -14.49 1.32 -12.25
C SER A 4 -13.03 1.51 -12.69
N GLU A 5 -12.82 2.19 -13.82
CA GLU A 5 -11.48 2.50 -14.34
C GLU A 5 -10.62 3.27 -13.32
N THR A 6 -11.24 4.14 -12.52
CA THR A 6 -10.57 4.86 -11.44
C THR A 6 -10.03 3.91 -10.37
N GLN A 7 -10.81 2.90 -9.99
CA GLN A 7 -10.40 1.94 -8.95
C GLN A 7 -9.34 0.96 -9.45
N ASP A 8 -9.41 0.57 -10.73
CA ASP A 8 -8.33 -0.18 -11.37
C ASP A 8 -7.02 0.63 -11.35
N GLN A 9 -7.07 1.92 -11.71
CA GLN A 9 -5.88 2.77 -11.70
C GLN A 9 -5.29 2.94 -10.29
N TRP A 10 -6.14 3.10 -9.28
CA TRP A 10 -5.68 3.16 -7.89
C TRP A 10 -5.01 1.86 -7.45
N LEU A 11 -5.61 0.71 -7.80
CA LEU A 11 -5.04 -0.58 -7.49
C LEU A 11 -3.67 -0.77 -8.15
N ASP A 12 -3.57 -0.50 -9.45
CA ASP A 12 -2.31 -0.61 -10.19
C ASP A 12 -1.23 0.29 -9.57
N THR A 13 -1.59 1.52 -9.19
CA THR A 13 -0.67 2.44 -8.53
C THR A 13 -0.16 1.89 -7.19
N ILE A 14 -1.04 1.31 -6.38
CA ILE A 14 -0.67 0.70 -5.09
C ILE A 14 0.26 -0.50 -5.32
N LEU A 15 -0.07 -1.36 -6.29
CA LEU A 15 0.74 -2.53 -6.63
C LEU A 15 2.12 -2.14 -7.14
N ASP A 16 2.22 -1.13 -8.00
CA ASP A 16 3.49 -0.63 -8.52
C ASP A 16 4.36 -0.02 -7.41
N GLN A 17 3.75 0.74 -6.50
CA GLN A 17 4.47 1.26 -5.33
C GLN A 17 4.97 0.13 -4.43
N LEU A 18 4.15 -0.90 -4.19
CA LEU A 18 4.54 -2.06 -3.39
C LEU A 18 5.65 -2.87 -4.06
N ARG A 19 5.57 -3.12 -5.37
CA ARG A 19 6.61 -3.84 -6.14
C ARG A 19 7.95 -3.11 -6.16
N ALA A 20 7.95 -1.79 -6.01
CA ALA A 20 9.16 -0.98 -5.94
C ALA A 20 9.84 -1.01 -4.56
N LEU A 21 9.20 -1.58 -3.53
CA LEU A 21 9.72 -1.61 -2.17
C LEU A 21 10.58 -2.86 -1.92
N ASP A 22 11.72 -2.63 -1.28
CA ASP A 22 12.54 -3.72 -0.75
C ASP A 22 11.74 -4.52 0.29
N GLY A 23 11.75 -5.85 0.13
CA GLY A 23 11.03 -6.77 1.01
C GLY A 23 9.61 -7.11 0.55
N VAL A 24 9.18 -6.65 -0.63
CA VAL A 24 7.92 -7.10 -1.26
C VAL A 24 8.24 -8.08 -2.40
N ALA A 25 7.64 -9.26 -2.35
CA ALA A 25 7.60 -10.19 -3.47
C ALA A 25 6.19 -10.23 -4.06
N CYS A 26 6.09 -10.19 -5.39
CA CYS A 26 4.82 -10.24 -6.11
C CYS A 26 4.84 -11.42 -7.07
N GLU A 27 3.80 -12.25 -7.02
CA GLU A 27 3.57 -13.34 -7.95
C GLU A 27 2.20 -13.15 -8.61
N ASP A 28 2.20 -13.05 -9.93
CA ASP A 28 0.98 -12.98 -10.72
C ASP A 28 0.53 -14.41 -11.07
N ALA A 29 -0.56 -14.86 -10.47
CA ALA A 29 -1.13 -16.17 -10.77
C ALA A 29 -2.01 -16.13 -12.03
N PRO A 30 -2.05 -17.22 -12.82
CA PRO A 30 -2.73 -17.26 -14.12
C PRO A 30 -4.27 -17.11 -14.06
N ASP A 31 -4.86 -17.15 -12.86
CA ASP A 31 -6.28 -16.96 -12.61
C ASP A 31 -6.68 -15.50 -12.37
N GLY A 32 -5.75 -14.54 -12.48
CA GLY A 32 -6.00 -13.14 -12.15
C GLY A 32 -5.99 -12.88 -10.65
N ILE A 33 -5.34 -13.77 -9.88
CA ILE A 33 -5.00 -13.52 -8.49
C ILE A 33 -3.56 -13.02 -8.43
N ILE A 34 -3.36 -11.88 -7.76
CA ILE A 34 -2.03 -11.37 -7.43
C ILE A 34 -1.74 -11.77 -5.99
N LYS A 35 -0.61 -12.45 -5.77
CA LYS A 35 -0.09 -12.75 -4.44
C LYS A 35 1.05 -11.81 -4.11
N LEU A 36 0.97 -11.19 -2.95
CA LEU A 36 2.00 -10.32 -2.41
C LEU A 36 2.49 -10.91 -1.10
N GLU A 37 3.80 -11.11 -0.97
CA GLU A 37 4.45 -11.35 0.32
C GLU A 37 5.16 -10.07 0.72
N ILE A 38 4.81 -9.50 1.87
CA ILE A 38 5.43 -8.30 2.42
C ILE A 38 6.24 -8.70 3.64
N SER A 39 7.56 -8.53 3.56
CA SER A 39 8.54 -8.84 4.59
C SER A 39 9.14 -7.57 5.17
N ARG A 40 9.03 -7.38 6.49
CA ARG A 40 9.61 -6.25 7.21
C ARG A 40 10.04 -6.64 8.62
N ASN A 41 11.22 -6.18 9.03
CA ASN A 41 11.77 -6.41 10.38
C ASN A 41 11.81 -7.90 10.82
N GLY A 42 11.93 -8.83 9.87
CA GLY A 42 11.96 -10.28 10.15
C GLY A 42 10.57 -10.94 10.25
N GLU A 43 9.49 -10.17 10.09
CA GLU A 43 8.13 -10.70 9.94
C GLU A 43 7.72 -10.64 8.48
N SER A 44 6.96 -11.63 8.01
CA SER A 44 6.34 -11.62 6.68
C SER A 44 4.85 -11.86 6.78
N ARG A 45 4.10 -11.27 5.85
CA ARG A 45 2.66 -11.45 5.71
C ARG A 45 2.26 -11.49 4.26
N ASP A 46 1.30 -12.36 3.96
CA ASP A 46 0.81 -12.57 2.61
C ASP A 46 -0.54 -11.88 2.39
N ILE A 47 -0.75 -11.37 1.18
CA ILE A 47 -2.03 -10.86 0.68
C ILE A 47 -2.31 -11.56 -0.64
N SER A 48 -3.52 -12.09 -0.79
CA SER A 48 -4.02 -12.59 -2.08
C SER A 48 -5.12 -11.68 -2.58
N ILE A 49 -5.00 -11.22 -3.83
CA ILE A 49 -5.85 -10.20 -4.43
C ILE A 49 -6.45 -10.76 -5.71
N ASP A 50 -7.75 -11.04 -5.74
CA ASP A 50 -8.44 -11.30 -7.00
C ASP A 50 -8.71 -9.96 -7.70
N VAL A 51 -8.06 -9.67 -8.83
CA VAL A 51 -8.20 -8.39 -9.56
C VAL A 51 -9.45 -8.33 -10.45
N ARG A 52 -10.18 -9.44 -10.60
CA ARG A 52 -11.36 -9.50 -11.48
C ARG A 52 -12.61 -8.99 -10.80
N ASP A 53 -12.64 -9.04 -9.47
CA ASP A 53 -13.77 -8.53 -8.71
C ASP A 53 -13.69 -7.00 -8.65
N SER A 54 -14.76 -6.35 -9.11
CA SER A 54 -14.85 -4.90 -9.20
C SER A 54 -16.10 -4.36 -8.50
N ASP A 55 -16.80 -5.20 -7.73
CA ASP A 55 -17.91 -4.71 -6.93
C ASP A 55 -17.39 -3.88 -5.73
N TYR A 56 -18.21 -2.95 -5.24
CA TYR A 56 -17.82 -2.06 -4.13
C TYR A 56 -17.38 -2.84 -2.89
N ARG A 57 -18.06 -3.96 -2.58
CA ARG A 57 -17.80 -4.72 -1.36
C ARG A 57 -16.44 -5.43 -1.42
N ALA A 58 -16.11 -6.02 -2.56
CA ALA A 58 -14.84 -6.68 -2.82
C ALA A 58 -13.69 -5.67 -2.83
N LEU A 59 -13.87 -4.51 -3.46
CA LEU A 59 -12.87 -3.43 -3.43
C LEU A 59 -12.63 -2.94 -2.00
N LYS A 60 -13.69 -2.77 -1.20
CA LYS A 60 -13.58 -2.37 0.22
C LYS A 60 -12.85 -3.41 1.06
N ILE A 61 -13.16 -4.70 0.85
CA ILE A 61 -12.46 -5.80 1.52
C ILE A 61 -10.98 -5.82 1.12
N ARG A 62 -10.67 -5.62 -0.17
CA ARG A 62 -9.31 -5.61 -0.69
C ARG A 62 -8.47 -4.48 -0.07
N TYR A 63 -8.97 -3.25 -0.08
CA TYR A 63 -8.26 -2.14 0.56
C TYR A 63 -8.12 -2.32 2.07
N GLY A 64 -9.12 -2.92 2.73
CA GLY A 64 -9.03 -3.34 4.13
C GLY A 64 -7.91 -4.36 4.37
N ALA A 65 -7.76 -5.36 3.50
CA ALA A 65 -6.71 -6.36 3.63
C ALA A 65 -5.30 -5.75 3.52
N PHE A 66 -5.08 -4.81 2.60
CA PHE A 66 -3.84 -4.04 2.54
C PHE A 66 -3.55 -3.31 3.84
N ARG A 67 -4.56 -2.60 4.36
CA ARG A 67 -4.45 -1.87 5.63
C ARG A 67 -4.05 -2.80 6.78
N ASP A 68 -4.72 -3.94 6.91
CA ASP A 68 -4.53 -4.88 8.01
C ASP A 68 -3.13 -5.50 7.96
N VAL A 69 -2.63 -5.83 6.77
CA VAL A 69 -1.26 -6.35 6.62
C VAL A 69 -0.21 -5.29 6.92
N LEU A 70 -0.34 -4.09 6.36
CA LEU A 70 0.60 -2.99 6.64
C LEU A 70 0.65 -2.67 8.13
N THR A 71 -0.52 -2.50 8.76
CA THR A 71 -0.64 -2.25 10.20
C THR A 71 -0.06 -3.41 11.01
N GLY A 72 -0.34 -4.65 10.59
CA GLY A 72 0.16 -5.86 11.22
C GLY A 72 1.69 -6.03 11.15
N LEU A 73 2.36 -5.37 10.22
CA LEU A 73 3.83 -5.27 10.11
C LEU A 73 4.40 -3.99 10.76
N GLY A 74 3.59 -3.30 11.57
CA GLY A 74 3.96 -2.04 12.22
C GLY A 74 4.23 -0.91 11.24
N ILE A 75 3.59 -0.91 10.07
CA ILE A 75 3.58 0.19 9.11
C ILE A 75 2.22 0.87 9.29
N GLU A 76 2.15 1.90 10.11
CA GLU A 76 0.94 2.67 10.40
C GLU A 76 0.91 3.98 9.59
N GLU A 77 -0.29 4.44 9.27
CA GLU A 77 -0.52 5.71 8.57
C GLU A 77 -0.05 6.90 9.41
N GLY A 78 0.69 7.82 8.79
CA GLY A 78 1.05 9.10 9.41
C GLY A 78 2.14 9.01 10.47
N MET A 79 2.87 7.89 10.54
CA MET A 79 4.03 7.78 11.41
C MET A 79 5.05 8.88 11.11
N THR A 80 5.75 9.32 12.17
CA THR A 80 6.89 10.20 12.02
C THR A 80 8.17 9.37 11.94
N PHE A 81 9.04 9.68 11.00
CA PHE A 81 10.33 9.03 10.91
C PHE A 81 11.17 9.32 12.17
N VAL A 82 11.56 8.27 12.89
CA VAL A 82 12.49 8.36 14.02
C VAL A 82 13.87 7.93 13.54
N ALA A 83 14.76 8.92 13.35
CA ALA A 83 16.13 8.65 12.96
C ALA A 83 16.88 7.93 14.10
N PRO A 84 17.75 6.94 13.79
CA PRO A 84 18.65 6.37 14.79
C PRO A 84 19.50 7.46 15.45
N PRO A 85 19.93 7.30 16.71
CA PRO A 85 20.77 8.30 17.39
C PRO A 85 22.12 8.50 16.68
N LEU A 86 22.62 9.75 16.71
CA LEU A 86 23.90 10.08 16.10
C LEU A 86 25.04 9.34 16.82
N PRO A 87 25.99 8.73 16.09
CA PRO A 87 27.17 8.18 16.71
C PRO A 87 28.02 9.30 17.31
N ARG A 88 28.74 9.01 18.40
CA ARG A 88 29.67 9.96 19.04
C ARG A 88 30.88 10.32 18.17
N ARG A 89 31.10 9.59 17.08
CA ARG A 89 32.17 9.83 16.10
C ARG A 89 31.64 10.65 14.92
N PRO A 90 32.52 11.42 14.23
CA PRO A 90 32.13 12.14 13.03
C PRO A 90 31.46 11.21 12.00
N MET A 91 30.35 11.66 11.43
CA MET A 91 29.56 10.87 10.50
C MET A 91 30.26 10.80 9.14
N THR A 92 30.66 9.59 8.76
CA THR A 92 31.30 9.36 7.44
C THR A 92 30.25 9.49 6.32
N PRO A 93 30.63 9.81 5.08
CA PRO A 93 29.69 9.87 3.95
C PRO A 93 28.82 8.60 3.79
N PRO A 94 29.35 7.37 3.92
CA PRO A 94 28.52 6.15 3.88
C PRO A 94 27.44 6.11 4.96
N MET A 95 27.71 6.63 6.16
CA MET A 95 26.71 6.66 7.24
C MET A 95 25.58 7.66 6.97
N ARG A 96 25.88 8.75 6.24
CA ARG A 96 24.84 9.70 5.80
C ARG A 96 23.96 9.07 4.74
N ALA A 97 24.58 8.44 3.73
CA ALA A 97 23.87 7.75 2.66
C ALA A 97 22.96 6.66 3.21
N ALA A 98 23.44 5.84 4.17
CA ALA A 98 22.62 4.83 4.83
C ALA A 98 21.41 5.47 5.56
N ARG A 99 21.62 6.55 6.32
CA ARG A 99 20.50 7.26 6.98
C ARG A 99 19.47 7.80 6.00
N GLU A 100 19.93 8.38 4.90
CA GLU A 100 19.07 8.91 3.85
C GLU A 100 18.28 7.79 3.18
N GLN A 101 18.91 6.66 2.89
CA GLN A 101 18.23 5.46 2.37
C GLN A 101 17.16 4.95 3.34
N HIS A 102 17.47 4.85 4.64
CA HIS A 102 16.48 4.46 5.65
C HIS A 102 15.27 5.40 5.70
N LYS A 103 15.51 6.71 5.54
CA LYS A 103 14.44 7.71 5.47
C LYS A 103 13.61 7.54 4.21
N ASN A 104 14.24 7.36 3.05
CA ASN A 104 13.56 7.18 1.77
C ASN A 104 12.67 5.93 1.77
N VAL A 105 13.16 4.81 2.33
CA VAL A 105 12.35 3.59 2.50
C VAL A 105 11.14 3.85 3.38
N PHE A 106 11.32 4.56 4.51
CA PHE A 106 10.22 4.93 5.38
C PHE A 106 9.17 5.80 4.66
N GLU A 107 9.62 6.82 3.91
CA GLU A 107 8.73 7.70 3.16
C GLU A 107 7.98 6.96 2.05
N ALA A 108 8.63 6.02 1.36
CA ALA A 108 7.98 5.19 0.35
C ALA A 108 6.85 4.32 0.93
N TRP A 109 7.05 3.73 2.12
CA TRP A 109 5.98 3.03 2.84
C TRP A 109 4.82 3.97 3.23
N GLN A 110 5.13 5.20 3.65
CA GLN A 110 4.10 6.21 3.95
C GLN A 110 3.36 6.66 2.69
N ASP A 111 4.01 6.68 1.53
CA ASP A 111 3.36 7.02 0.27
C ASP A 111 2.39 5.94 -0.20
N VAL A 112 2.71 4.64 -0.01
CA VAL A 112 1.73 3.55 -0.21
C VAL A 112 0.48 3.79 0.64
N TRP A 113 0.66 4.12 1.93
CA TRP A 113 -0.45 4.44 2.83
C TRP A 113 -1.30 5.61 2.35
N LYS A 114 -0.67 6.69 1.89
CA LYS A 114 -1.38 7.85 1.34
C LYS A 114 -2.18 7.47 0.10
N THR A 115 -1.62 6.65 -0.79
CA THR A 115 -2.31 6.18 -2.00
C THR A 115 -3.49 5.29 -1.62
N LEU A 116 -3.31 4.33 -0.72
CA LEU A 116 -4.37 3.46 -0.20
C LEU A 116 -5.51 4.30 0.39
N ARG A 117 -5.19 5.30 1.20
CA ARG A 117 -6.20 6.18 1.80
C ARG A 117 -6.98 7.00 0.78
N LYS A 118 -6.32 7.44 -0.29
CA LYS A 118 -6.98 8.14 -1.40
C LYS A 118 -7.91 7.21 -2.17
N ALA A 119 -7.47 5.98 -2.46
CA ALA A 119 -8.26 4.98 -3.14
C ALA A 119 -9.55 4.64 -2.39
N GLU A 120 -9.46 4.42 -1.07
CA GLU A 120 -10.62 4.19 -0.20
C GLU A 120 -11.61 5.35 -0.22
N LYS A 121 -11.12 6.59 -0.09
CA LYS A 121 -11.98 7.77 -0.14
C LYS A 121 -12.66 7.92 -1.50
N ALA A 122 -11.93 7.67 -2.58
CA ALA A 122 -12.50 7.70 -3.94
C ALA A 122 -13.59 6.64 -4.10
N LEU A 123 -13.38 5.43 -3.56
CA LEU A 123 -14.35 4.34 -3.60
C LEU A 123 -15.65 4.71 -2.85
N ASP A 124 -15.54 5.31 -1.66
CA ASP A 124 -16.71 5.76 -0.89
C ASP A 124 -17.50 6.84 -1.63
N VAL A 125 -16.82 7.81 -2.26
CA VAL A 125 -17.46 8.85 -3.09
C VAL A 125 -18.15 8.26 -4.32
N GLU A 126 -17.49 7.32 -5.03
CA GLU A 126 -18.09 6.63 -6.18
C GLU A 126 -19.36 5.88 -5.78
N TYR A 127 -19.35 5.22 -4.62
CA TYR A 127 -20.51 4.52 -4.08
C TYR A 127 -21.66 5.49 -3.77
N GLU A 128 -21.38 6.61 -3.10
CA GLU A 128 -22.39 7.64 -2.82
C GLU A 128 -23.04 8.18 -4.10
N ILE A 129 -22.23 8.48 -5.13
CA ILE A 129 -22.72 8.96 -6.42
C ILE A 129 -23.58 7.89 -7.11
N ALA A 130 -23.16 6.63 -7.08
CA ALA A 130 -23.92 5.52 -7.66
C ALA A 130 -25.29 5.36 -6.98
N GLN A 131 -25.32 5.42 -5.64
CA GLN A 131 -26.57 5.39 -4.88
C GLN A 131 -27.49 6.55 -5.28
N MET A 132 -26.98 7.78 -5.40
CA MET A 132 -27.79 8.93 -5.81
C MET A 132 -28.39 8.79 -7.21
N LYS A 133 -27.67 8.18 -8.17
CA LYS A 133 -28.16 7.96 -9.53
C LYS A 133 -29.30 6.95 -9.60
N ASP A 134 -29.30 5.95 -8.72
CA ASP A 134 -30.37 4.94 -8.67
C ASP A 134 -31.71 5.50 -8.11
N TYR A 135 -31.69 6.69 -7.50
CA TYR A 135 -32.88 7.35 -6.96
C TYR A 135 -33.62 8.28 -7.94
N TYR A 136 -33.06 8.56 -9.12
CA TYR A 136 -33.64 9.46 -10.15
C TYR A 136 -33.96 8.72 -11.44
#